data_AF-A0A8B7WGJ1-F1
#
_entry.id   AF-A0A8B7WGJ1-F1
#
_cell.length_a   1.000
_cell.length_b   1.000
_cell.length_c   1.000
_cell.angle_alpha   90.00
_cell.angle_beta   90.00
_cell.angle_gamma   90.00
#
_symmetry.space_group_name_H-M   'P 1'
#
loop_
_entity.id
_entity.type
_entity.pdbx_description
1 polymer ?
#
loop_
_entity_poly.entity_id
_entity_poly.type
_entity_poly.pdbx_seq_one_letter_code
_entity_poly.pdbx_strand_id
1 'polypeptide(L)'
;MFEAREFLRKKLIGKKVNVTVDYIRPASPATETVPAFSERTCATVTIGGINIAEALVSKGLATVIRYRQDDDQRSSHYDELLAAEARAIKNGKGLHSKKEVPIHRVADISGDTQKAKQFLPFLQRAGRSEAVVEYVFSGSRLKLYLPKETCLITFLLAGIECPRGARNLPGLVQEGEPFSEEATLFTKELVLQREVGLLPVTSCMGGART
;
A
#
# COMPACT_ATOMS: atom_id res chain seq x y z
N MET A 1 1.03 -10.97 -4.66
CA MET A 1 0.98 -10.03 -3.50
C MET A 1 0.41 -8.68 -3.91
N PHE A 2 0.83 -8.17 -5.07
CA PHE A 2 0.27 -6.96 -5.67
C PHE A 2 -1.27 -7.02 -5.84
N GLU A 3 -1.79 -8.15 -6.29
CA GLU A 3 -3.21 -8.38 -6.55
C GLU A 3 -4.06 -8.32 -5.27
N ALA A 4 -3.54 -8.88 -4.18
CA ALA A 4 -4.18 -8.83 -2.86
C ALA A 4 -4.25 -7.38 -2.35
N ARG A 5 -3.14 -6.64 -2.48
CA ARG A 5 -3.06 -5.23 -2.09
C ARG A 5 -4.02 -4.38 -2.92
N GLU A 6 -4.04 -4.55 -4.25
CA GLU A 6 -4.91 -3.78 -5.14
C GLU A 6 -6.40 -4.11 -4.92
N PHE A 7 -6.74 -5.37 -4.62
CA PHE A 7 -8.10 -5.75 -4.26
C PHE A 7 -8.59 -5.02 -3.01
N LEU A 8 -7.77 -5.00 -1.95
CA LEU A 8 -8.10 -4.29 -0.71
C LEU A 8 -8.15 -2.78 -0.93
N ARG A 9 -7.15 -2.21 -1.60
CA ARG A 9 -7.06 -0.78 -1.88
C ARG A 9 -8.32 -0.29 -2.59
N LYS A 10 -8.70 -0.92 -3.69
CA LYS A 10 -9.89 -0.53 -4.48
C LYS A 10 -11.20 -0.67 -3.70
N LYS A 11 -11.27 -1.61 -2.75
CA LYS A 11 -12.49 -1.86 -1.97
C LYS A 11 -12.59 -1.00 -0.71
N LEU A 12 -11.48 -0.66 -0.08
CA LEU A 12 -11.45 -0.12 1.28
C LEU A 12 -10.95 1.31 1.40
N ILE A 13 -10.15 1.81 0.44
CA ILE A 13 -9.54 3.13 0.60
C ILE A 13 -10.60 4.23 0.68
N GLY A 14 -10.53 5.04 1.75
CA GLY A 14 -11.52 6.10 2.02
C GLY A 14 -12.93 5.62 2.36
N LYS A 15 -13.12 4.33 2.69
CA LYS A 15 -14.42 3.77 3.09
C LYS A 15 -14.46 3.52 4.59
N LYS A 16 -15.64 3.73 5.19
CA LYS A 16 -15.91 3.32 6.57
C LYS A 16 -16.16 1.82 6.59
N VAL A 17 -15.48 1.12 7.49
CA VAL A 17 -15.59 -0.33 7.69
C VAL A 17 -16.03 -0.62 9.11
N ASN A 18 -16.71 -1.74 9.31
CA ASN A 18 -17.03 -2.27 10.62
C ASN A 18 -15.92 -3.24 11.03
N VAL A 19 -15.39 -3.06 12.23
CA VAL A 19 -14.28 -3.88 12.75
C VAL A 19 -14.75 -4.52 14.05
N THR A 20 -14.65 -5.84 14.11
CA THR A 20 -14.90 -6.63 15.32
C THR A 20 -13.61 -7.35 15.69
N VAL A 21 -13.03 -7.03 16.84
CA VAL A 21 -11.80 -7.67 17.31
C VAL A 21 -12.14 -9.09 17.76
N ASP A 22 -11.47 -10.08 17.17
CA ASP A 22 -11.68 -11.50 17.49
C ASP A 22 -10.72 -11.95 18.59
N TYR A 23 -9.43 -11.66 18.44
CA TYR A 23 -8.39 -11.99 19.42
C TYR A 23 -7.16 -11.11 19.25
N ILE A 24 -6.35 -11.00 20.30
CA ILE A 24 -5.06 -10.33 20.25
C ILE A 24 -3.99 -11.39 20.44
N ARG A 25 -3.12 -11.55 19.43
CA ARG A 25 -1.95 -12.39 19.56
C ARG A 25 -0.85 -11.57 20.24
N PRO A 26 -0.42 -11.92 21.47
CA PRO A 26 0.64 -11.20 22.14
C PRO A 26 1.94 -11.31 21.34
N ALA A 27 2.83 -10.34 21.56
CA ALA A 27 4.16 -10.39 20.96
C ALA A 27 4.87 -11.68 21.42
N SER A 28 5.40 -12.44 20.48
CA SER A 28 6.18 -13.64 20.77
C SER A 28 7.61 -13.42 20.29
N PRO A 29 8.62 -13.71 21.13
CA PRO A 29 10.01 -13.71 20.68
C PRO A 29 10.21 -14.76 19.58
N ALA A 30 11.21 -14.54 18.74
CA ALA A 30 11.60 -15.51 17.71
C ALA A 30 11.98 -16.83 18.39
N THR A 31 11.35 -17.92 17.97
CA THR A 31 11.74 -19.29 18.31
C THR A 31 12.40 -19.93 17.10
N GLU A 32 13.17 -21.01 17.25
CA GLU A 32 13.88 -21.69 16.15
C GLU A 32 12.99 -22.06 14.94
N THR A 33 11.69 -22.23 15.16
CA THR A 33 10.70 -22.61 14.14
C THR A 33 9.71 -21.49 13.77
N VAL A 34 9.71 -20.37 14.50
CA VAL A 34 8.69 -19.31 14.38
C VAL A 34 9.36 -17.94 14.49
N PRO A 35 9.30 -17.08 13.45
CA PRO A 35 9.90 -15.75 13.52
C PRO A 35 9.24 -14.88 14.60
N ALA A 36 9.97 -13.90 15.13
CA ALA A 36 9.43 -12.96 16.11
C ALA A 36 8.22 -12.24 15.52
N PHE A 37 7.12 -12.23 16.26
CA PHE A 37 5.93 -11.49 15.88
C PHE A 37 5.70 -10.38 16.90
N SER A 38 5.55 -9.16 16.39
CA SER A 38 4.95 -8.06 17.17
C SER A 38 3.51 -8.42 17.51
N GLU A 39 2.98 -7.82 18.57
CA GLU A 39 1.58 -7.93 18.92
C GLU A 39 0.70 -7.66 17.69
N ARG A 40 -0.27 -8.55 17.45
CA ARG A 40 -1.22 -8.45 16.34
C ARG A 40 -2.64 -8.47 16.89
N THR A 41 -3.35 -7.35 16.76
CA THR A 41 -4.80 -7.31 16.91
C THR A 41 -5.43 -7.95 15.68
N CYS A 42 -6.02 -9.14 15.84
CA CYS A 42 -6.72 -9.85 14.78
C CYS A 42 -8.21 -9.52 14.86
N ALA A 43 -8.77 -9.06 13.74
CA ALA A 43 -10.14 -8.58 13.69
C ALA A 43 -10.84 -8.99 12.39
N THR A 44 -12.14 -9.21 12.50
CA THR A 44 -13.04 -9.35 11.37
C THR A 44 -13.41 -7.96 10.85
N VAL A 45 -13.13 -7.71 9.58
CA VAL A 45 -13.45 -6.45 8.90
C VAL A 45 -14.57 -6.69 7.90
N THR A 46 -15.67 -5.95 8.05
CA THR A 46 -16.83 -6.03 7.15
C THR A 46 -17.17 -4.67 6.55
N ILE A 47 -17.67 -4.67 5.30
CA ILE A 47 -18.20 -3.48 4.62
C ILE A 47 -19.43 -3.86 3.82
N GLY A 48 -20.56 -3.18 4.07
CA GLY A 48 -21.82 -3.48 3.39
C GLY A 48 -22.26 -4.94 3.51
N GLY A 49 -22.05 -5.56 4.68
CA GLY A 49 -22.36 -6.97 4.93
C GLY A 49 -21.38 -7.98 4.35
N ILE A 50 -20.30 -7.55 3.70
CA ILE A 50 -19.29 -8.44 3.11
C ILE A 50 -18.08 -8.55 4.04
N ASN A 51 -17.71 -9.76 4.43
CA ASN A 51 -16.46 -10.05 5.12
C ASN A 51 -15.27 -9.94 4.17
N ILE A 52 -14.32 -9.07 4.50
CA ILE A 52 -13.15 -8.80 3.66
C ILE A 52 -12.18 -9.98 3.62
N ALA A 53 -11.99 -10.66 4.75
CA ALA A 53 -11.13 -11.83 4.83
C ALA A 53 -11.70 -12.98 3.98
N GLU A 54 -13.00 -13.23 4.07
CA GLU A 54 -13.69 -14.20 3.22
C GLU A 54 -13.55 -13.87 1.73
N ALA A 55 -13.73 -12.59 1.37
CA ALA A 55 -13.60 -12.14 -0.02
C ALA A 55 -12.18 -12.33 -0.57
N LEU A 56 -11.14 -12.11 0.23
CA LEU A 56 -9.75 -12.39 -0.13
C LEU A 56 -9.51 -13.89 -0.33
N VAL A 57 -9.91 -14.70 0.64
CA VAL A 57 -9.72 -16.15 0.63
C VAL A 57 -10.45 -16.78 -0.55
N SER A 58 -11.70 -16.37 -0.83
CA SER A 58 -12.49 -16.89 -1.97
C SER A 58 -11.86 -16.61 -3.35
N LYS A 59 -10.98 -15.61 -3.45
CA LYS A 59 -10.19 -15.28 -4.64
C LYS A 59 -8.82 -15.95 -4.64
N GLY A 60 -8.47 -16.70 -3.60
CA GLY A 60 -7.16 -17.30 -3.40
C GLY A 60 -6.06 -16.25 -3.22
N LEU A 61 -6.39 -15.08 -2.66
CA LEU A 61 -5.44 -14.00 -2.38
C LEU A 61 -4.87 -14.07 -0.95
N ALA A 62 -5.47 -14.92 -0.11
CA ALA A 62 -5.05 -15.26 1.24
C ALA A 62 -5.39 -16.72 1.52
N THR A 63 -4.70 -17.33 2.48
CA THR A 63 -4.97 -18.69 2.98
C THR A 63 -5.51 -18.65 4.40
N VAL A 64 -6.25 -19.67 4.79
CA VAL A 64 -6.81 -19.76 6.14
C VAL A 64 -5.83 -20.46 7.05
N ILE A 65 -5.55 -19.87 8.21
CA ILE A 65 -4.71 -20.49 9.23
C ILE A 65 -5.46 -21.71 9.78
N ARG A 66 -4.81 -22.87 9.79
CA ARG A 66 -5.38 -24.09 10.39
C ARG A 66 -5.01 -24.16 11.86
N TYR A 67 -6.02 -24.21 12.70
CA TYR A 67 -5.88 -24.32 14.16
C TYR A 67 -5.98 -25.78 14.60
N ARG A 68 -5.26 -26.13 15.68
CA ARG A 68 -5.49 -27.40 16.39
C ARG A 68 -6.79 -27.28 17.21
N GLN A 69 -7.39 -28.42 17.58
CA GLN A 69 -8.72 -28.44 18.24
C GLN A 69 -8.79 -27.64 19.54
N ASP A 70 -7.66 -27.41 20.22
CA ASP A 70 -7.57 -26.71 21.50
C ASP A 70 -7.15 -25.23 21.39
N ASP A 71 -7.09 -24.67 20.17
CA ASP A 71 -6.67 -23.28 19.94
C ASP A 71 -7.89 -22.37 19.75
N ASP A 72 -8.28 -21.69 20.82
CA ASP A 72 -9.44 -20.80 20.88
C ASP A 72 -9.21 -19.44 20.20
N GLN A 73 -7.99 -19.13 19.74
CA GLN A 73 -7.65 -17.84 19.11
C GLN A 73 -7.95 -17.82 17.61
N ARG A 74 -9.25 -17.95 17.27
CA ARG A 74 -9.74 -17.95 15.88
C ARG A 74 -10.80 -16.89 15.64
N SER A 75 -11.02 -16.58 14.36
CA SER A 75 -12.07 -15.65 13.94
C SER A 75 -13.46 -16.20 14.29
N SER A 76 -14.37 -15.30 14.67
CA SER A 76 -15.80 -15.60 14.84
C SER A 76 -16.47 -16.17 13.57
N HIS A 77 -15.91 -15.91 12.38
CA HIS A 77 -16.42 -16.37 11.09
C HIS A 77 -15.56 -17.49 10.46
N TYR A 78 -14.88 -18.30 11.27
CA TYR A 78 -13.90 -19.28 10.78
C TYR A 78 -14.45 -20.30 9.77
N ASP A 79 -15.67 -20.80 9.97
CA ASP A 79 -16.29 -21.77 9.06
C ASP A 79 -16.57 -21.19 7.67
N GLU A 80 -16.95 -19.91 7.61
CA GLU A 80 -17.13 -19.17 6.34
C GLU A 80 -15.79 -19.03 5.59
N LEU A 81 -14.70 -18.79 6.33
CA LEU A 81 -13.35 -18.71 5.76
C LEU A 81 -12.91 -20.06 5.18
N LEU A 82 -13.13 -21.16 5.91
CA LEU A 82 -12.84 -22.51 5.41
C LEU A 82 -13.65 -22.84 4.16
N ALA A 83 -14.94 -22.52 4.16
CA ALA A 83 -15.80 -22.69 2.99
C ALA A 83 -15.30 -21.86 1.79
N ALA A 84 -14.86 -20.62 2.03
CA ALA A 84 -14.27 -19.76 1.00
C ALA A 84 -12.97 -20.34 0.42
N GLU A 85 -12.11 -20.91 1.28
CA GLU A 85 -10.86 -21.54 0.86
C GLU A 85 -11.15 -22.78 0.00
N ALA A 86 -12.09 -23.63 0.41
CA ALA A 86 -12.53 -24.77 -0.38
C ALA A 86 -13.04 -24.36 -1.76
N ARG A 87 -13.79 -23.24 -1.86
CA ARG A 87 -14.22 -22.67 -3.14
C ARG A 87 -13.05 -22.17 -3.98
N ALA A 88 -12.04 -21.55 -3.37
CA ALA A 88 -10.86 -21.05 -4.09
C ALA A 88 -10.00 -22.19 -4.63
N ILE A 89 -9.81 -23.26 -3.84
CA ILE A 89 -9.12 -24.49 -4.24
C ILE A 89 -9.86 -25.17 -5.39
N LYS A 90 -11.16 -25.43 -5.23
CA LYS A 90 -11.98 -26.11 -6.26
C LYS A 90 -11.93 -25.38 -7.61
N ASN A 91 -11.93 -24.04 -7.58
CA ASN A 91 -11.91 -23.22 -8.77
C ASN A 91 -10.49 -22.84 -9.26
N GLY A 92 -9.44 -23.31 -8.58
CA GLY A 92 -8.05 -23.00 -8.93
C GLY A 92 -7.76 -21.50 -9.01
N LYS A 93 -8.20 -20.71 -8.02
CA LYS A 93 -8.04 -19.24 -8.01
C LYS A 93 -6.78 -18.81 -7.26
N GLY A 94 -6.14 -17.75 -7.74
CA GLY A 94 -5.00 -17.10 -7.06
C GLY A 94 -3.89 -18.09 -6.74
N LEU A 95 -3.54 -18.18 -5.46
CA LEU A 95 -2.53 -19.11 -4.91
C LEU A 95 -2.83 -20.59 -5.18
N HIS A 96 -4.10 -20.96 -5.41
CA HIS A 96 -4.51 -22.33 -5.72
C HIS A 96 -4.56 -22.61 -7.24
N SER A 97 -4.27 -21.61 -8.07
CA SER A 97 -4.15 -21.78 -9.50
C SER A 97 -2.91 -22.61 -9.85
N LYS A 98 -3.04 -23.52 -10.81
CA LYS A 98 -1.89 -24.23 -11.41
C LYS A 98 -1.23 -23.44 -12.54
N LYS A 99 -1.76 -22.24 -12.87
CA LYS A 99 -1.19 -21.35 -13.88
C LYS A 99 0.07 -20.69 -13.34
N GLU A 100 0.95 -20.28 -14.25
CA GLU A 100 2.16 -19.56 -13.92
C GLU A 100 1.84 -18.28 -13.12
N VAL A 101 2.65 -18.02 -12.09
CA VAL A 101 2.45 -16.89 -11.18
C VAL A 101 2.73 -15.59 -11.94
N PRO A 102 1.83 -14.60 -11.92
CA PRO A 102 2.07 -13.32 -12.57
C PRO A 102 3.32 -12.61 -12.03
N ILE A 103 4.36 -12.52 -12.84
CA ILE A 103 5.59 -11.78 -12.50
C ILE A 103 5.34 -10.29 -12.72
N HIS A 104 5.27 -9.54 -11.63
CA HIS A 104 5.16 -8.09 -11.66
C HIS A 104 6.55 -7.47 -11.63
N ARG A 105 7.04 -6.99 -12.78
CA ARG A 105 8.29 -6.21 -12.85
C ARG A 105 7.95 -4.74 -12.71
N VAL A 106 8.28 -4.14 -11.57
CA VAL A 106 8.10 -2.71 -11.34
C VAL A 106 9.46 -2.04 -11.35
N ALA A 107 9.66 -1.10 -12.28
CA ALA A 107 10.89 -0.32 -12.34
C ALA A 107 10.83 0.84 -11.33
N ASP A 108 11.79 0.90 -10.40
CA ASP A 108 11.89 2.05 -9.50
C ASP A 108 12.89 3.08 -10.07
N ILE A 109 12.37 4.23 -10.49
CA ILE A 109 13.16 5.39 -10.92
C ILE A 109 13.11 6.52 -9.90
N SER A 110 12.51 6.28 -8.72
CA SER A 110 12.45 7.26 -7.65
C SER A 110 13.86 7.57 -7.12
N GLY A 111 14.27 8.84 -7.26
CA GLY A 111 15.59 9.31 -6.80
C GLY A 111 16.74 9.12 -7.80
N ASP A 112 16.52 8.47 -8.94
CA ASP A 112 17.52 8.37 -10.01
C ASP A 112 17.34 9.52 -11.02
N THR A 113 18.19 10.54 -10.89
CA THR A 113 18.10 11.75 -11.72
C THR A 113 18.39 11.46 -13.19
N GLN A 114 19.25 10.48 -13.50
CA GLN A 114 19.57 10.15 -14.89
C GLN A 114 18.39 9.46 -15.57
N LYS A 115 17.79 8.47 -14.90
CA LYS A 115 16.59 7.79 -15.42
C LYS A 115 15.38 8.72 -15.49
N ALA A 116 15.20 9.61 -14.51
CA ALA A 116 14.13 10.60 -14.54
C ALA A 116 14.22 11.52 -15.76
N LYS A 117 15.43 11.97 -16.14
CA LYS A 117 15.65 12.76 -17.36
C LYS A 117 15.32 11.98 -18.64
N GLN A 118 15.62 10.69 -18.67
CA GLN A 118 15.29 9.82 -19.81
C GLN A 118 13.77 9.58 -19.94
N PHE A 119 13.06 9.46 -18.81
CA PHE A 119 11.61 9.20 -18.79
C PHE A 119 10.75 10.45 -19.00
N LEU A 120 11.23 11.63 -18.61
CA LEU A 120 10.45 12.88 -18.66
C LEU A 120 9.80 13.16 -20.02
N PRO A 121 10.49 13.04 -21.18
CA PRO A 121 9.88 13.34 -22.47
C PRO A 121 8.69 12.43 -22.80
N PHE A 122 8.73 11.18 -22.34
CA PHE A 122 7.62 10.24 -22.54
C PHE A 122 6.40 10.64 -21.71
N LEU A 123 6.63 11.02 -20.45
CA LEU A 123 5.58 11.47 -19.54
C LEU A 123 4.95 12.79 -20.03
N GLN A 124 5.75 13.75 -20.49
CA GLN A 124 5.25 15.01 -21.05
C GLN A 124 4.37 14.80 -22.29
N ARG A 125 4.79 13.91 -23.20
CA ARG A 125 4.01 13.58 -24.40
C ARG A 125 2.73 12.79 -24.10
N ALA A 126 2.75 11.95 -23.06
CA ALA A 126 1.57 11.21 -22.62
C ALA A 126 0.48 12.13 -22.04
N GLY A 127 0.83 13.36 -21.65
CA GLY A 127 -0.08 14.32 -21.07
C GLY A 127 -0.51 13.89 -19.67
N ARG A 128 -1.82 13.72 -19.45
CA ARG A 128 -2.36 13.30 -18.16
C ARG A 128 -2.18 11.79 -17.97
N SER A 129 -1.27 11.40 -17.10
CA SER A 129 -1.04 10.00 -16.74
C SER A 129 -1.80 9.61 -15.48
N GLU A 130 -2.36 8.40 -15.47
CA GLU A 130 -2.96 7.81 -14.27
C GLU A 130 -1.88 7.24 -13.37
N ALA A 131 -1.99 7.49 -12.08
CA ALA A 131 -1.06 6.99 -11.08
C ALA A 131 -1.77 6.62 -9.77
N VAL A 132 -1.12 5.78 -8.98
CA VAL A 132 -1.51 5.46 -7.60
C VAL A 132 -0.50 6.08 -6.65
N VAL A 133 -0.96 6.82 -5.65
CA VAL A 133 -0.06 7.36 -4.61
C VAL A 133 0.37 6.23 -3.67
N GLU A 134 1.63 5.82 -3.75
CA GLU A 134 2.20 4.77 -2.90
C GLU A 134 2.67 5.33 -1.56
N TYR A 135 3.21 6.54 -1.55
CA TYR A 135 3.77 7.16 -0.35
C TYR A 135 3.71 8.68 -0.41
N VAL A 136 3.65 9.32 0.77
CA VAL A 136 3.70 10.78 0.92
C VAL A 136 4.87 11.12 1.84
N PHE A 137 5.91 11.74 1.26
CA PHE A 137 7.10 12.17 2.01
C PHE A 137 6.85 13.48 2.76
N SER A 138 6.15 14.41 2.13
CA SER A 138 5.75 15.70 2.68
C SER A 138 4.47 16.19 1.99
N GLY A 139 3.92 17.34 2.41
CA GLY A 139 2.74 17.94 1.78
C GLY A 139 2.83 18.07 0.25
N SER A 140 4.02 18.30 -0.32
CA SER A 140 4.25 18.47 -1.76
C SER A 140 5.02 17.36 -2.46
N ARG A 141 5.56 16.36 -1.74
CA ARG A 141 6.43 15.32 -2.31
C ARG A 141 5.83 13.93 -2.13
N LEU A 142 5.54 13.26 -3.23
CA LEU A 142 4.84 11.98 -3.27
C LEU A 142 5.65 10.92 -4.03
N LYS A 143 5.47 9.64 -3.68
CA LYS A 143 5.89 8.50 -4.49
C LYS A 143 4.66 7.95 -5.21
N LEU A 144 4.73 7.87 -6.53
CA LEU A 144 3.62 7.48 -7.38
C LEU A 144 3.98 6.22 -8.17
N TYR A 145 3.03 5.29 -8.26
CA TYR A 145 3.09 4.15 -9.17
C TYR A 145 2.29 4.46 -10.43
N LEU A 146 2.94 4.34 -11.58
CA LEU A 146 2.35 4.49 -12.91
C LEU A 146 1.99 3.10 -13.46
N PRO A 147 0.71 2.71 -13.53
CA PRO A 147 0.33 1.36 -13.95
C PRO A 147 0.65 1.07 -15.42
N LYS A 148 0.54 2.07 -16.30
CA LYS A 148 0.79 1.91 -17.75
C LYS A 148 2.27 1.65 -18.05
N GLU A 149 3.15 2.37 -17.37
CA GLU A 149 4.60 2.26 -17.53
C GLU A 149 5.21 1.25 -16.55
N THR A 150 4.43 0.68 -15.64
CA THR A 150 4.86 -0.22 -14.57
C THR A 150 6.07 0.31 -13.79
N CYS A 151 6.06 1.61 -13.45
CA CYS A 151 7.20 2.27 -12.82
C CYS A 151 6.81 3.12 -11.60
N LEU A 152 7.78 3.33 -10.71
CA LEU A 152 7.66 4.18 -9.54
C LEU A 152 8.45 5.47 -9.74
N ILE A 153 7.80 6.60 -9.51
CA ILE A 153 8.38 7.93 -9.65
C ILE A 153 8.26 8.73 -8.35
N THR A 154 9.18 9.65 -8.13
CA THR A 154 9.00 10.72 -7.14
C THR A 154 8.40 11.92 -7.84
N PHE A 155 7.29 12.42 -7.32
CA PHE A 155 6.58 13.59 -7.85
C PHE A 155 6.63 14.74 -6.85
N LEU A 156 6.83 15.96 -7.35
CA LEU A 156 6.79 17.21 -6.60
C LEU A 156 5.65 18.06 -7.17
N LEU A 157 4.80 18.61 -6.30
CA LEU A 157 3.76 19.55 -6.70
C LEU A 157 4.40 20.83 -7.26
N ALA A 158 4.01 21.22 -8.46
CA ALA A 158 4.50 22.43 -9.12
C ALA A 158 3.74 23.68 -8.67
N GLY A 159 4.41 24.83 -8.67
CA GLY A 159 3.77 26.14 -8.44
C GLY A 159 3.41 26.46 -6.99
N ILE A 160 3.88 25.67 -6.02
CA ILE A 160 3.66 25.91 -4.60
C ILE A 160 4.96 25.70 -3.80
N GLU A 161 5.07 26.41 -2.68
CA GLU A 161 6.05 26.09 -1.63
C GLU A 161 5.29 25.47 -0.45
N CYS A 162 5.71 24.28 -0.01
CA CYS A 162 5.16 23.64 1.17
C CYS A 162 6.17 23.65 2.33
N PRO A 163 5.68 23.84 3.57
CA PRO A 163 6.53 23.86 4.74
C PRO A 163 7.32 22.56 4.91
N ARG A 164 8.61 22.69 5.20
CA ARG A 164 9.55 21.58 5.35
C ARG A 164 9.51 21.02 6.77
N GLY A 165 9.41 19.69 6.87
CA GLY A 165 9.51 19.00 8.14
C GLY A 165 10.93 19.05 8.72
N ALA A 166 11.03 18.76 10.01
CA ALA A 166 12.31 18.69 10.70
C ALA A 166 13.26 17.68 10.05
N ARG A 167 14.56 17.99 10.02
CA ARG A 167 15.61 17.06 9.56
C ARG A 167 16.64 16.88 10.66
N ASN A 168 16.78 15.64 11.11
CA ASN A 168 17.84 15.21 12.02
C ASN A 168 18.81 14.33 11.25
N LEU A 169 19.77 14.95 10.58
CA LEU A 169 20.90 14.27 9.95
C LEU A 169 22.14 14.45 10.83
N PRO A 170 23.11 13.51 10.80
CA PRO A 170 24.38 13.70 11.51
C PRO A 170 25.04 15.02 11.07
N GLY A 171 25.15 15.98 11.99
CA GLY A 171 25.73 17.31 11.73
C GLY A 171 24.76 18.38 11.21
N LEU A 172 23.46 18.08 11.03
CA LEU A 172 22.44 19.08 10.71
C LEU A 172 21.13 18.76 11.42
N VAL A 173 20.83 19.53 12.47
CA VAL A 173 19.54 19.55 13.15
C VAL A 173 18.81 20.80 12.67
N GLN A 174 17.75 20.61 11.90
CA GLN A 174 16.90 21.69 11.43
C GLN A 174 15.48 21.45 11.95
N GLU A 175 14.96 22.40 12.71
CA GLU A 175 13.57 22.39 13.15
C GLU A 175 12.63 22.51 11.95
N GLY A 176 11.44 21.91 12.07
CA GLY A 176 10.43 21.98 11.03
C GLY A 176 9.85 23.38 10.91
N GLU A 177 9.54 23.79 9.69
CA GLU A 177 8.76 25.00 9.44
C GLU A 177 7.34 24.83 10.04
N PRO A 178 6.70 25.93 10.48
CA PRO A 178 5.33 25.88 11.00
C PRO A 178 4.37 25.19 10.03
N PHE A 179 3.44 24.40 10.56
CA PHE A 179 2.43 23.64 9.79
C PHE A 179 2.98 22.54 8.86
N SER A 180 4.28 22.21 8.91
CA SER A 180 4.88 21.15 8.09
C SER A 180 4.24 19.76 8.28
N GLU A 181 3.91 19.42 9.52
CA GLU A 181 3.23 18.17 9.87
C GLU A 181 1.78 18.13 9.39
N GLU A 182 1.03 19.20 9.63
CA GLU A 182 -0.36 19.34 9.19
C GLU A 182 -0.48 19.28 7.66
N ALA A 183 0.40 19.97 6.93
CA ALA A 183 0.45 19.90 5.47
C ALA A 183 0.71 18.47 4.98
N THR A 184 1.56 17.71 5.68
CA THR A 184 1.84 16.31 5.34
C THR A 184 0.66 15.39 5.65
N LEU A 185 -0.01 15.60 6.78
CA LEU A 185 -1.23 14.86 7.15
C LEU A 185 -2.36 15.12 6.17
N PHE A 186 -2.59 16.39 5.81
CA PHE A 186 -3.60 16.78 4.82
C PHE A 186 -3.42 16.03 3.50
N THR A 187 -2.20 16.02 2.94
CA THR A 187 -1.93 15.29 1.69
C THR A 187 -2.08 13.78 1.89
N LYS A 188 -1.65 13.22 3.02
CA LYS A 188 -1.82 11.78 3.32
C LYS A 188 -3.30 11.38 3.34
N GLU A 189 -4.14 12.08 4.09
CA GLU A 189 -5.56 11.76 4.19
C GLU A 189 -6.30 11.94 2.86
N LEU A 190 -5.88 12.93 2.07
CA LEU A 190 -6.54 13.26 0.82
C LEU A 190 -6.18 12.32 -0.33
N VAL A 191 -4.91 11.90 -0.46
CA VAL A 191 -4.46 11.19 -1.69
C VAL A 191 -3.75 9.86 -1.47
N LEU A 192 -3.34 9.49 -0.25
CA LEU A 192 -2.62 8.23 -0.02
C LEU A 192 -3.42 7.02 -0.54
N GLN A 193 -2.76 6.16 -1.33
CA GLN A 193 -3.34 4.98 -1.99
C GLN A 193 -4.54 5.24 -2.90
N ARG A 194 -4.77 6.51 -3.29
CA ARG A 194 -5.81 6.87 -4.27
C ARG A 194 -5.25 6.91 -5.69
N GLU A 195 -6.15 6.70 -6.64
CA GLU A 195 -5.89 6.90 -8.06
C GLU A 195 -5.99 8.39 -8.39
N VAL A 196 -4.96 8.92 -9.01
CA VAL A 196 -4.81 10.34 -9.35
C VAL A 196 -4.38 10.47 -10.80
N GLY A 197 -4.80 11.57 -11.44
CA GLY A 197 -4.25 11.97 -12.73
C GLY A 197 -3.17 13.03 -12.51
N LEU A 198 -1.97 12.80 -13.01
CA LEU A 198 -0.86 13.76 -12.93
C LEU A 198 -0.51 14.31 -14.31
N LEU A 199 -0.10 15.57 -14.34
CA LEU A 199 0.44 16.23 -15.51
C LEU A 199 1.91 16.58 -15.25
N PRO A 200 2.87 15.91 -15.91
CA PRO A 200 4.29 16.19 -15.74
C PRO A 200 4.66 17.49 -16.46
N VAL A 201 5.23 18.45 -15.73
CA VAL A 201 5.65 19.74 -16.29
C VAL A 201 7.15 19.75 -16.55
N THR A 202 7.98 19.47 -15.54
CA THR A 202 9.46 19.46 -15.62
C THR A 202 10.06 18.38 -14.70
N SER A 203 11.35 18.08 -14.85
CA SER A 203 12.11 17.29 -13.87
C SER A 203 12.98 18.21 -13.02
N CYS A 204 12.90 18.05 -11.70
CA CYS A 204 13.78 18.74 -10.76
C CYS A 204 15.02 17.89 -10.51
N MET A 205 16.21 18.49 -10.53
CA MET A 205 17.45 17.82 -10.11
C MET A 205 17.43 17.70 -8.59
N GLY A 206 17.14 16.50 -8.08
CA GLY A 206 17.46 16.12 -6.69
C GLY A 206 16.99 17.06 -5.59
N GLY A 207 15.75 17.57 -5.64
CA GLY A 207 15.19 18.41 -4.56
C GLY A 207 15.62 19.88 -4.57
N ALA A 208 16.22 20.37 -5.66
CA ALA A 208 16.40 21.79 -5.89
C ALA A 208 15.20 22.39 -6.66
N ARG A 209 14.81 23.58 -6.20
CA ARG A 209 13.65 24.39 -6.63
C ARG A 209 13.64 24.63 -8.14
N THR A 210 12.44 24.55 -8.74
CA THR A 210 12.04 25.38 -9.89
C THR A 210 11.13 26.47 -9.38
#